data_AF-X1BCE5-F1
#
_entry.id   AF-X1BCE5-F1
#
_cell.length_a   1.000
_cell.length_b   1.000
_cell.length_c   1.000
_cell.angle_alpha   90.00
_cell.angle_beta   90.00
_cell.angle_gamma   90.00
#
_symmetry.space_group_name_H-M   'P 1'
#
loop_
_entity.id
_entity.type
_entity.pdbx_description
1 polymer ?
#
loop_
_entity_poly.entity_id
_entity_poly.type
_entity_poly.pdbx_seq_one_letter_code
_entity_poly.pdbx_strand_id
1 'polypeptide(L)' 'MIIYQDPFGSLDPRMTIGATIAEPMEVHKTASKKEREEKVIEIMGKVGLLPDQINRYPHEFSGGQRQRIGIARALATNPE' A
#
# COMPACT_ATOMS: atom_id res chain seq x y z
N MET A 1 17.54 22.11 1.60
CA MET A 1 16.74 21.38 2.59
C MET A 1 16.41 20.03 1.97
N ILE A 2 17.18 18.99 2.31
CA ILE A 2 16.92 17.65 1.78
C ILE A 2 15.79 17.08 2.63
N ILE A 3 14.56 17.15 2.10
CA ILE A 3 13.47 16.33 2.63
C ILE A 3 13.83 14.90 2.23
N TYR A 4 14.46 14.19 3.16
CA TYR A 4 14.41 12.74 3.13
C TYR A 4 12.94 12.38 3.30
N GLN A 5 12.27 12.11 2.17
CA GLN A 5 11.07 11.28 2.17
C GLN A 5 11.52 9.99 2.82
N ASP A 6 11.15 9.83 4.08
CA ASP A 6 11.24 8.56 4.77
C ASP A 6 10.77 7.48 3.78
N PRO A 7 11.52 6.39 3.52
CA PRO A 7 11.03 5.33 2.64
C PRO A 7 9.78 4.65 3.24
N PHE A 8 9.50 4.85 4.54
CA PHE A 8 8.22 4.57 5.20
C PHE A 8 7.21 5.72 5.10
N GLY A 9 7.55 6.73 4.30
CA GLY A 9 7.03 8.09 4.33
C GLY A 9 5.53 8.16 4.12
N SER A 10 4.91 8.82 5.09
CA SER A 10 3.61 9.49 5.03
C SER A 10 2.75 9.06 3.84
N LEU A 11 1.92 8.03 4.07
CA LEU A 11 0.83 7.65 3.18
C LEU A 11 0.10 8.92 2.70
N ASP A 12 -0.10 9.08 1.38
CA ASP A 12 -0.86 10.23 0.87
C ASP A 12 -2.27 10.17 1.47
N PRO A 13 -2.68 11.16 2.29
CA PRO A 13 -3.96 11.11 2.99
C PRO A 13 -5.17 11.14 2.03
N ARG A 14 -4.96 11.49 0.76
CA ARG A 14 -5.97 11.55 -0.30
C ARG A 14 -6.09 10.25 -1.08
N MET A 15 -5.19 9.29 -0.88
CA MET A 15 -5.22 7.99 -1.54
C MET A 15 -5.83 6.94 -0.63
N THR A 16 -6.56 6.00 -1.22
CA THR A 16 -7.01 4.83 -0.50
C THR A 16 -5.85 3.86 -0.27
N ILE A 17 -5.99 2.99 0.72
CA ILE A 17 -4.93 2.03 1.07
C ILE A 17 -4.61 1.11 -0.12
N GLY A 18 -5.65 0.67 -0.83
CA GLY A 18 -5.50 -0.14 -2.02
C GLY A 18 -4.72 0.59 -3.12
N ALA A 19 -5.02 1.86 -3.36
CA ALA A 19 -4.28 2.67 -4.31
C ALA A 19 -2.83 2.89 -3.86
N THR A 20 -2.58 3.11 -2.57
CA THR A 20 -1.22 3.27 -2.04
C THR A 20 -0.39 2.00 -2.17
N ILE A 21 -0.98 0.82 -1.95
CA ILE A 21 -0.29 -0.48 -2.12
C ILE A 21 -0.13 -0.79 -3.61
N ALA A 22 -1.08 -0.39 -4.47
CA ALA A 22 -1.02 -0.60 -5.92
C ALA A 22 -0.03 0.33 -6.63
N GLU A 23 0.14 1.56 -6.14
CA GLU A 23 0.94 2.63 -6.78
C GLU A 23 2.29 2.14 -7.31
N PRO A 24 3.10 1.38 -6.55
CA PRO A 24 4.38 0.94 -7.07
C PRO A 24 4.25 -0.05 -8.25
N MET A 25 3.26 -0.94 -8.22
CA MET A 25 2.95 -1.83 -9.35
C MET A 25 2.48 -1.04 -10.59
N GLU A 26 1.82 0.10 -10.37
CA GLU A 26 1.40 1.01 -11.45
C GLU A 26 2.58 1.73 -12.08
N VAL A 27 3.46 2.29 -11.25
CA VAL A 27 4.66 3.01 -11.66
C VAL A 27 5.59 2.10 -12.45
N HIS A 28 5.79 0.86 -11.98
CA HIS A 28 6.67 -0.11 -12.64
C HIS A 28 5.97 -0.92 -13.75
N LYS A 29 4.67 -0.72 -13.99
CA LYS A 29 3.86 -1.43 -15.01
C LYS A 29 4.00 -2.96 -14.93
N THR A 30 4.09 -3.51 -13.73
CA THR A 30 4.41 -4.93 -13.49
C THR A 30 3.22 -5.88 -13.62
N ALA A 31 2.00 -5.35 -13.71
CA ALA A 31 0.76 -6.13 -13.77
C ALA A 31 -0.37 -5.34 -14.45
N SER A 32 -1.38 -6.03 -14.98
CA SER A 32 -2.64 -5.44 -15.44
C SER A 32 -3.49 -4.95 -14.26
N LYS A 33 -4.51 -4.13 -14.52
CA LYS A 33 -5.37 -3.58 -13.47
C LYS A 33 -5.98 -4.66 -12.57
N LYS A 34 -6.49 -5.75 -13.15
CA LYS A 34 -7.11 -6.85 -12.43
C LYS A 34 -6.10 -7.61 -11.56
N GLU A 35 -4.93 -7.92 -12.11
CA GLU A 35 -3.86 -8.60 -11.38
C GLU A 35 -3.33 -7.77 -10.21
N ARG A 36 -3.30 -6.42 -10.34
CA ARG A 36 -2.95 -5.54 -9.23
C ARG A 36 -3.96 -5.62 -8.10
N GLU A 37 -5.26 -5.60 -8.40
CA GLU A 37 -6.31 -5.69 -7.39
C GLU A 37 -6.20 -7.01 -6.60
N GLU A 38 -6.01 -8.13 -7.30
CA GLU A 38 -5.81 -9.45 -6.67
C GLU A 38 -4.54 -9.46 -5.78
N LYS A 39 -3.44 -8.89 -6.28
CA LYS A 39 -2.17 -8.84 -5.55
C LYS A 39 -2.20 -7.90 -4.34
N VAL A 40 -2.91 -6.78 -4.43
CA VAL A 40 -3.15 -5.88 -3.28
C VAL A 40 -3.88 -6.64 -2.18
N ILE A 41 -4.94 -7.38 -2.51
CA ILE A 41 -5.72 -8.17 -1.54
C ILE A 41 -4.83 -9.21 -0.85
N GLU A 42 -3.99 -9.91 -1.62
CA GLU A 42 -3.03 -10.88 -1.09
C GLU A 42 -2.04 -10.24 -0.11
N ILE A 43 -1.43 -9.12 -0.51
CA ILE A 43 -0.46 -8.38 0.32
C ILE A 43 -1.12 -7.85 1.59
N MET A 44 -2.34 -7.32 1.49
CA MET A 44 -3.12 -6.86 2.66
C MET A 44 -3.30 -8.00 3.67
N GLY A 45 -3.63 -9.20 3.19
CA GLY A 45 -3.73 -10.40 4.03
C GLY A 45 -2.41 -10.73 4.74
N LYS A 46 -1.27 -10.66 4.04
CA LYS A 46 0.07 -10.92 4.61
C LYS A 46 0.43 -9.97 5.76
N VAL A 47 -0.06 -8.73 5.73
CA VAL A 47 0.19 -7.74 6.77
C VAL A 47 -0.97 -7.61 7.79
N GLY A 48 -1.92 -8.54 7.78
CA GLY A 48 -3.04 -8.56 8.72
C GLY A 48 -4.00 -7.38 8.55
N LEU A 49 -4.21 -6.92 7.31
CA LEU A 49 -5.27 -6.01 6.92
C LEU A 49 -6.38 -6.78 6.22
N LEU A 50 -7.62 -6.34 6.40
CA LEU A 50 -8.77 -7.01 5.82
C LEU A 50 -9.09 -6.44 4.42
N PRO A 51 -9.53 -7.26 3.45
CA PRO A 51 -9.84 -6.78 2.10
C PRO A 51 -10.94 -5.72 2.03
N ASP A 52 -11.89 -5.71 2.97
CA ASP A 52 -12.95 -4.68 3.07
C ASP A 52 -12.38 -3.28 3.39
N GLN A 53 -11.13 -3.22 3.86
CA GLN A 53 -10.43 -1.99 4.19
C GLN A 53 -9.72 -1.36 2.99
N ILE A 54 -9.76 -1.98 1.80
CA ILE A 54 -9.02 -1.55 0.61
C ILE A 54 -9.37 -0.13 0.14
N ASN A 55 -10.62 0.28 0.33
CA ASN A 55 -11.14 1.59 -0.09
C ASN A 55 -11.09 2.65 1.01
N ARG A 56 -10.58 2.30 2.20
CA ARG A 56 -10.44 3.24 3.32
C ARG A 56 -9.24 4.17 3.07
N TYR A 57 -9.13 5.21 3.88
CA TYR A 57 -8.04 6.19 3.85
C TYR A 57 -7.10 6.02 5.06
N PRO A 58 -5.81 6.45 4.97
CA PRO A 58 -4.82 6.27 6.02
C PRO A 58 -5.20 6.78 7.42
N HIS A 59 -6.05 7.80 7.50
CA HIS A 59 -6.50 8.39 8.75
C HIS A 59 -7.49 7.48 9.52
N GLU A 60 -8.12 6.52 8.84
CA GLU A 60 -9.06 5.55 9.44
C GLU A 60 -8.35 4.39 10.17
N PHE A 61 -7.02 4.38 10.16
CA PHE A 61 -6.20 3.33 10.73
C PHE A 61 -5.46 3.81 11.98
N SER A 62 -5.12 2.89 12.87
CA SER A 62 -4.20 3.18 13.96
C SER A 62 -2.77 3.41 13.44
N GLY A 63 -1.89 3.98 14.27
CA GLY A 63 -0.47 4.17 13.90
C GLY A 63 0.23 2.87 13.51
N GLY A 64 -0.01 1.79 14.26
CA GLY A 64 0.55 0.47 13.95
C GLY A 64 0.00 -0.13 12.66
N GLN A 65 -1.27 0.12 12.32
CA GLN A 65 -1.83 -0.27 11.03
C GLN A 65 -1.22 0.54 9.87
N ARG A 66 -1.02 1.86 10.04
CA ARG A 66 -0.33 2.68 9.03
C ARG A 66 1.09 2.18 8.75
N GLN A 67 1.81 1.73 9.78
CA GLN A 67 3.12 1.12 9.59
C GLN A 67 3.04 -0.17 8.74
N ARG A 68 2.04 -1.02 9.01
CA ARG A 68 1.78 -2.23 8.20
C ARG A 68 1.42 -1.92 6.76
N ILE A 69 0.70 -0.83 6.51
CA ILE A 69 0.40 -0.35 5.15
C ILE A 69 1.70 0.05 4.43
N GLY A 70 2.62 0.73 5.11
CA GLY A 70 3.94 1.05 4.54
C GLY A 70 4.72 -0.21 4.16
N ILE A 71 4.68 -1.24 5.01
CA ILE A 71 5.29 -2.56 4.71
C ILE A 71 4.61 -3.22 3.51
N ALA A 72 3.28 -3.20 3.43
CA ALA A 72 2.53 -3.72 2.29
C ALA A 72 2.93 -3.05 0.96
N ARG A 73 3.08 -1.71 0.96
CA ARG A 73 3.57 -0.97 -0.22
C ARG A 73 4.96 -1.41 -0.66
N ALA A 74 5.87 -1.66 0.28
CA ALA A 74 7.21 -2.17 -0.02
C ALA A 74 7.19 -3.62 -0.56
N LEU A 75 6.28 -4.47 -0.07
CA LEU A 75 6.09 -5.83 -0.61
C LEU A 75 5.54 -5.83 -2.04
N ALA A 76 4.80 -4.78 -2.43
CA ALA A 76 4.24 -4.65 -3.77
C ALA A 76 5.32 -4.41 -4.86
N THR A 77 6.48 -3.84 -4.51
CA THR A 77 7.59 -3.64 -5.45
C THR A 77 8.53 -4.82 -5.58
N ASN A 78 8.59 -5.69 -4.57
CA ASN A 78 9.54 -6.80 -4.54
C ASN A 78 8.81 -8.10 -4.16
N PRO A 79 8.09 -8.72 -5.11
CA PRO A 79 7.55 -10.05 -4.89
C PRO A 79 8.72 -11.04 -4.88
N GLU A 80 9.04 -11.61 -3.71
CA GLU A 80 9.77 -12.89 -3.65
C GLU A 80 8.98 -14.01 -4.37
#